data_AF-A0A2H9VT07-F1
#
_entry.id   AF-A0A2H9VT07-F1
#
_cell.length_a   1.000
_cell.length_b   1.000
_cell.length_c   1.000
_cell.angle_alpha   90.00
_cell.angle_beta   90.00
_cell.angle_gamma   90.00
#
_symmetry.space_group_name_H-M   'P 1'
#
loop_
_entity.id
_entity.type
_entity.pdbx_description
1 polymer ?
#
loop_
_entity_poly.entity_id
_entity_poly.type
_entity_poly.pdbx_seq_one_letter_code
_entity_poly.pdbx_strand_id
1 'polypeptide(L)'
;MVKGSHHSLHHSFNNSLIKNMAKSAQTIKTQKEPTGAPVKFIFERTNYMWFIISIAVVTVGFFLMAGTTDIYSTTKIVVAPVVVLAGFGIGFYAILKK
;
A
#
# COMPACT_ATOMS: atom_id res chain seq x y z
N MET A 1 -2.28 21.12 73.67
CA MET A 1 -2.90 21.12 72.34
C MET A 1 -1.79 21.10 71.28
N VAL A 2 -1.25 19.94 70.94
CA VAL A 2 -0.34 19.75 69.78
C VAL A 2 -0.62 18.35 69.23
N LYS A 3 -1.22 18.28 68.05
CA LYS A 3 -1.50 17.03 67.34
C LYS A 3 -0.80 17.07 65.99
N GLY A 4 0.00 16.03 65.74
CA GLY A 4 0.27 15.49 64.40
C GLY A 4 1.45 16.08 63.66
N SER A 5 2.52 15.29 63.50
CA SER A 5 3.24 15.12 62.23
C SER A 5 4.50 14.24 62.41
N HIS A 6 4.34 13.00 62.84
CA HIS A 6 5.44 12.03 62.79
C HIS A 6 4.92 10.63 62.48
N HIS A 7 4.41 10.41 61.26
CA HIS A 7 4.27 9.04 60.75
C HIS A 7 4.07 8.98 59.22
N SER A 8 5.10 9.21 58.40
CA SER A 8 4.96 8.96 56.94
C SER A 8 6.22 8.57 56.18
N LEU A 9 7.40 8.43 56.82
CA LEU A 9 8.64 8.22 56.05
C LEU A 9 9.02 6.75 55.77
N HIS A 10 8.35 5.76 56.36
CA HIS A 10 8.68 4.34 56.15
C HIS A 10 7.83 3.62 55.10
N HIS A 11 6.73 4.23 54.61
CA HIS A 11 5.83 3.62 53.61
C HIS A 11 6.12 4.05 52.15
N SER A 12 6.96 5.07 51.94
CA SER A 12 7.27 5.58 50.60
C SER A 12 8.29 4.73 49.83
N PHE A 13 9.19 4.05 50.56
CA PHE A 13 10.28 3.28 49.94
C PHE A 13 9.80 1.99 49.25
N ASN A 14 8.79 1.31 49.79
CA ASN A 14 8.34 0.04 49.20
C ASN A 14 7.52 0.24 47.90
N ASN A 15 6.78 1.36 47.83
CA ASN A 15 5.91 1.64 46.68
C ASN A 15 6.68 2.05 45.42
N SER A 16 7.88 2.63 45.57
CA SER A 16 8.71 3.00 44.41
C SER A 16 9.40 1.77 43.80
N LEU A 17 9.89 0.85 44.62
CA LEU A 17 10.53 -0.38 44.17
C LEU A 17 9.54 -1.30 43.45
N ILE A 18 8.34 -1.50 44.01
CA ILE A 18 7.28 -2.30 43.38
C ILE A 18 6.78 -1.64 42.09
N LYS A 19 6.62 -0.30 42.07
CA LYS A 19 6.23 0.44 40.87
C LYS A 19 7.29 0.36 39.77
N ASN A 20 8.57 0.38 40.12
CA ASN A 20 9.67 0.26 39.16
C ASN A 20 9.80 -1.17 38.62
N MET A 21 9.58 -2.19 39.44
CA MET A 21 9.53 -3.59 39.01
C MET A 21 8.33 -3.86 38.09
N ALA A 22 7.14 -3.34 38.42
CA ALA A 22 5.96 -3.43 37.55
C ALA A 22 6.16 -2.68 36.21
N LYS A 23 6.87 -1.55 36.23
CA LYS A 23 7.26 -0.80 35.02
C LYS A 23 8.30 -1.56 34.20
N SER A 24 9.23 -2.29 34.83
CA SER A 24 10.22 -3.13 34.15
C SER A 24 9.59 -4.36 33.48
N ALA A 25 8.59 -4.97 34.12
CA ALA A 25 7.86 -6.11 33.55
C ALA A 25 6.99 -5.72 32.33
N GLN A 26 6.56 -4.46 32.23
CA GLN A 26 5.81 -3.94 31.06
C GLN A 26 6.71 -3.40 29.94
N THR A 27 8.04 -3.48 30.10
CA THR A 27 9.00 -3.03 29.08
C THR A 27 9.44 -4.17 28.15
N ILE A 28 8.83 -5.36 28.25
CA ILE A 28 8.83 -6.34 27.15
C ILE A 28 7.59 -6.09 26.30
N LYS A 29 7.49 -4.88 25.74
CA LYS A 29 6.72 -4.71 24.51
C LYS A 29 7.47 -5.53 23.49
N THR A 30 6.85 -6.60 23.01
CA THR A 30 7.23 -7.30 21.80
C THR A 30 7.71 -6.24 20.80
N GLN A 31 9.02 -6.21 20.55
CA GLN A 31 9.56 -5.52 19.40
C GLN A 31 9.01 -6.29 18.20
N LYS A 32 7.82 -5.90 17.77
CA LYS A 32 7.46 -5.98 16.39
C LYS A 32 8.57 -5.16 15.72
N GLU A 33 9.40 -5.81 14.90
CA GLU A 33 10.13 -5.19 13.79
C GLU A 33 9.43 -3.89 13.37
N PRO A 34 10.13 -2.80 12.99
CA PRO A 34 9.49 -1.64 12.38
C PRO A 34 8.79 -2.04 11.07
N THR A 35 7.65 -2.70 11.20
CA THR A 35 6.71 -3.11 10.17
C THR A 35 5.89 -1.85 9.90
N GLY A 36 6.54 -0.85 9.31
CA GLY A 36 6.04 0.52 9.42
C GLY A 36 6.42 1.45 8.29
N ALA A 37 7.12 0.98 7.25
CA ALA A 37 6.87 1.59 5.95
C ALA A 37 5.46 1.15 5.56
N PRO A 38 4.49 2.06 5.35
CA PRO A 38 3.24 1.65 4.73
C PRO A 38 3.65 0.99 3.41
N VAL A 39 3.35 -0.30 3.25
CA VAL A 39 3.50 -0.97 1.96
C VAL A 39 2.59 -0.19 1.03
N LYS A 40 3.20 0.72 0.27
CA LYS A 40 2.49 1.58 -0.65
C LYS A 40 2.11 0.70 -1.82
N PHE A 41 0.95 0.07 -1.71
CA PHE A 41 0.37 -0.71 -2.78
C PHE A 41 0.18 0.22 -3.97
N ILE A 42 0.97 -0.01 -5.02
CA ILE A 42 0.84 0.67 -6.32
C ILE A 42 -0.47 0.24 -7.00
N PHE A 43 -1.06 -0.86 -6.54
CA PHE A 43 -2.27 -1.47 -7.05
C PHE A 43 -3.46 -1.18 -6.15
N GLU A 44 -3.86 0.09 -6.06
CA GLU A 44 -5.22 0.44 -5.64
C GLU A 44 -6.23 -0.21 -6.58
N ARG A 45 -7.42 -0.59 -6.06
CA ARG A 45 -8.45 -1.31 -6.83
C ARG A 45 -8.77 -0.62 -8.17
N THR A 46 -8.84 0.71 -8.13
CA THR A 46 -9.11 1.55 -9.30
C THR A 46 -8.01 1.43 -10.35
N ASN A 47 -6.74 1.54 -9.94
CA ASN A 47 -5.59 1.43 -10.83
C ASN A 47 -5.46 0.05 -11.46
N TYR A 48 -5.70 -1.00 -10.67
CA TYR A 48 -5.73 -2.37 -11.18
C TYR A 48 -6.86 -2.57 -12.21
N MET A 49 -8.03 -1.97 -12.01
CA MET A 49 -9.11 -1.96 -13.01
C MET A 49 -8.68 -1.29 -14.32
N TRP A 50 -8.06 -0.10 -14.25
CA TRP A 50 -7.52 0.59 -15.44
C TRP A 50 -6.45 -0.24 -16.16
N PHE A 51 -5.62 -0.96 -15.40
CA PHE A 51 -4.62 -1.87 -15.96
C PHE A 51 -5.28 -3.03 -16.72
N ILE A 52 -6.34 -3.65 -16.19
CA ILE A 52 -7.09 -4.70 -16.92
C ILE A 52 -7.72 -4.14 -18.20
N ILE A 53 -8.29 -2.93 -18.15
CA ILE A 53 -8.84 -2.27 -19.34
C ILE A 53 -7.74 -2.08 -20.39
N SER A 54 -6.54 -1.68 -19.98
CA SER A 54 -5.41 -1.52 -20.89
C SER A 54 -5.07 -2.82 -21.63
N ILE A 55 -5.06 -3.95 -20.92
CA ILE A 55 -4.82 -5.27 -21.51
C ILE A 55 -5.93 -5.59 -22.52
N ALA A 56 -7.20 -5.37 -22.18
CA ALA A 56 -8.31 -5.62 -23.10
C ALA A 56 -8.17 -4.79 -24.40
N VAL A 57 -7.80 -3.51 -24.30
CA VAL A 57 -7.58 -2.65 -25.47
C VAL A 57 -6.41 -3.14 -26.33
N VAL A 58 -5.30 -3.52 -25.70
CA VAL A 58 -4.14 -4.09 -26.41
C VAL A 58 -4.55 -5.37 -27.15
N THR A 59 -5.27 -6.27 -26.48
CA THR A 59 -5.79 -7.51 -27.09
C THR A 59 -6.69 -7.21 -28.29
N VAL A 60 -7.58 -6.22 -28.19
CA VAL A 60 -8.43 -5.79 -29.32
C VAL A 60 -7.58 -5.26 -30.48
N GLY A 61 -6.54 -4.46 -30.21
CA GLY A 61 -5.62 -3.95 -31.23
C GLY A 61 -4.89 -5.08 -31.98
N PHE A 62 -4.42 -6.09 -31.26
CA PHE A 62 -3.82 -7.29 -31.87
C PHE A 62 -4.84 -8.12 -32.64
N PHE A 63 -6.08 -8.23 -32.15
CA PHE A 63 -7.16 -8.91 -32.89
C PHE A 63 -7.50 -8.20 -34.20
N LEU A 64 -7.53 -6.86 -34.21
CA LEU A 64 -7.69 -6.07 -35.43
C LEU A 64 -6.58 -6.34 -36.45
N MET A 65 -5.34 -6.50 -35.99
CA MET A 65 -4.19 -6.85 -36.83
C MET A 65 -4.29 -8.28 -37.37
N ALA A 66 -4.77 -9.23 -36.57
CA ALA A 66 -4.88 -10.65 -36.91
C ALA A 66 -6.08 -10.99 -37.82
N GLY A 67 -7.03 -10.07 -38.02
CA GLY A 67 -8.19 -10.29 -38.89
C GLY A 67 -7.79 -10.64 -40.34
N THR A 68 -8.64 -11.37 -41.06
CA THR A 68 -8.33 -11.92 -42.41
C THR A 68 -8.82 -11.07 -43.58
N THR A 69 -9.55 -9.98 -43.31
CA THR A 69 -10.04 -9.06 -44.35
C THR A 69 -8.91 -8.17 -44.84
N ASP A 70 -8.41 -8.43 -46.05
CA ASP A 70 -7.49 -7.60 -46.85
C ASP A 70 -6.24 -7.05 -46.12
N ILE A 71 -5.06 -7.57 -46.45
CA ILE A 71 -3.77 -7.21 -45.83
C ILE A 71 -3.38 -5.75 -46.13
N TYR A 72 -3.95 -5.14 -47.19
CA TYR A 72 -3.73 -3.74 -47.55
C TYR A 72 -4.76 -2.77 -46.94
N SER A 73 -5.59 -3.23 -46.01
CA SER A 73 -6.52 -2.35 -45.30
C SER A 73 -5.76 -1.34 -44.42
N THR A 74 -6.04 -0.05 -44.62
CA THR A 74 -5.56 1.06 -43.77
C THR A 74 -5.87 0.82 -42.30
N THR A 75 -6.91 0.05 -41.98
CA THR A 75 -7.24 -0.37 -40.62
C THR A 75 -6.13 -1.17 -39.96
N LYS A 76 -5.45 -2.08 -40.67
CA LYS A 76 -4.40 -2.93 -40.07
C LYS A 76 -3.06 -2.22 -40.01
N ILE A 77 -2.76 -1.39 -40.99
CA ILE A 77 -1.47 -0.69 -41.09
C ILE A 77 -1.43 0.51 -40.13
N VAL A 78 -2.56 1.21 -39.94
CA VAL A 78 -2.60 2.47 -39.17
C VAL A 78 -3.47 2.34 -37.93
N VAL A 79 -4.71 1.88 -38.06
CA VAL A 79 -5.65 1.91 -36.92
C VAL A 79 -5.26 0.89 -35.85
N ALA A 80 -4.91 -0.34 -36.24
CA ALA A 80 -4.57 -1.40 -35.29
C ALA A 80 -3.32 -1.05 -34.45
N PRO A 81 -2.18 -0.59 -35.03
CA PRO A 81 -1.03 -0.18 -34.24
C PRO A 81 -1.33 1.02 -33.34
N VAL A 82 -2.14 1.97 -33.78
CA VAL A 82 -2.57 3.11 -32.95
C VAL A 82 -3.39 2.64 -31.75
N VAL A 83 -4.30 1.68 -31.92
CA VAL A 83 -5.08 1.10 -30.82
C VAL A 83 -4.18 0.37 -29.82
N VAL A 84 -3.19 -0.39 -30.31
CA VAL A 84 -2.20 -1.05 -29.44
C VAL A 84 -1.39 -0.03 -28.63
N LEU A 85 -0.90 1.03 -29.28
CA LEU A 85 -0.16 2.11 -28.61
C LEU A 85 -1.03 2.86 -27.58
N ALA A 86 -2.30 3.12 -27.90
CA ALA A 86 -3.25 3.71 -26.96
C ALA A 86 -3.46 2.80 -25.74
N GLY A 87 -3.59 1.49 -25.94
CA GLY A 87 -3.67 0.51 -24.87
C GLY A 87 -2.45 0.55 -23.95
N PHE A 88 -1.24 0.58 -24.51
CA PHE A 88 -0.01 0.76 -23.72
C PHE A 88 0.02 2.10 -22.97
N GLY A 89 -0.45 3.19 -23.58
CA GLY A 89 -0.57 4.50 -22.93
C GLY A 89 -1.50 4.47 -21.70
N ILE A 90 -2.66 3.81 -21.81
CA ILE A 90 -3.58 3.59 -20.69
C ILE A 90 -2.90 2.73 -19.61
N GLY A 91 -2.14 1.71 -19.99
CA GLY A 91 -1.40 0.86 -19.07
C GLY A 91 -0.33 1.64 -18.28
N PHE A 92 0.46 2.47 -18.96
CA PHE A 92 1.42 3.35 -18.31
C PHE A 92 0.73 4.33 -17.36
N TYR A 93 -0.37 4.94 -17.78
CA TYR A 93 -1.18 5.80 -16.90
C TYR A 93 -1.68 5.05 -15.67
N ALA A 94 -2.19 3.82 -15.84
CA ALA A 94 -2.69 3.00 -14.74
C ALA A 94 -1.59 2.60 -13.73
N ILE A 95 -0.33 2.50 -14.15
CA ILE A 95 0.79 2.17 -13.26
C ILE A 95 1.37 3.43 -12.60
N LEU A 96 1.49 4.52 -13.36
CA LEU A 96 2.10 5.78 -12.90
C LEU A 96 1.16 6.61 -12.02
N LYS A 97 -0.15 6.53 -12.27
CA LYS A 97 -1.15 7.20 -11.46
C LYS A 97 -1.09 6.63 -10.05
N LYS A 98 -0.72 7.45 -9.09
CA LYS A 98 -0.76 7.11 -7.66
C LYS A 98 -2.09 7.54 -7.06
#